data_AF-A0A1M6XPG6-F1
#
_entry.id   AF-A0A1M6XPG6-F1
#
_cell.length_a   1.000
_cell.length_b   1.000
_cell.length_c   1.000
_cell.angle_alpha   90.00
_cell.angle_beta   90.00
_cell.angle_gamma   90.00
#
_symmetry.space_group_name_H-M   'P 1'
#
loop_
_entity.id
_entity.type
_entity.pdbx_description
1 polymer ?
#
loop_
_entity_poly.entity_id
_entity_poly.type
_entity_poly.pdbx_seq_one_letter_code
_entity_poly.pdbx_strand_id
1 'polypeptide(L)'
;MVKITGYYQLPGAMPQSVDFEDLFDKSFMRKYTNYRNFEKFLQGGKFHITSQQDFEELPEEQMDKHVAKTTRFSSWGEMIDFATDVYAQKQNKKMS
;
A
#
# COMPACT_ATOMS: atom_id res chain seq x y z
N MET A 1 -6.80 7.27 12.22
CA MET A 1 -5.53 7.27 11.48
C MET A 1 -4.53 6.29 12.08
N VAL A 2 -4.70 4.97 11.97
CA VAL A 2 -3.64 4.02 12.40
C VAL A 2 -2.50 4.16 11.41
N LYS A 3 -1.29 4.42 11.91
CA LYS A 3 -0.10 4.40 11.05
C LYS A 3 0.26 2.96 10.78
N ILE A 4 0.23 2.58 9.51
CA ILE A 4 0.67 1.27 9.04
C ILE A 4 1.97 1.45 8.30
N THR A 5 2.97 0.67 8.67
CA THR A 5 4.27 0.66 8.00
C THR A 5 4.52 -0.71 7.40
N GLY A 6 5.10 -0.75 6.21
CA GLY A 6 5.67 -1.96 5.64
C GLY A 6 7.18 -1.86 5.57
N TYR A 7 7.86 -3.00 5.68
CA TYR A 7 9.27 -3.12 5.36
C TYR A 7 9.39 -3.37 3.87
N TYR A 8 10.07 -2.46 3.15
CA TYR A 8 10.30 -2.61 1.73
C TYR A 8 11.79 -2.56 1.41
N GLN A 9 12.22 -3.42 0.48
CA GLN A 9 13.59 -3.48 0.00
C GLN A 9 13.67 -3.02 -1.47
N LEU A 10 14.27 -1.85 -1.70
CA LEU A 10 14.64 -1.43 -3.06
C LEU A 10 15.78 -2.34 -3.58
N PRO A 11 15.84 -2.65 -4.89
CA PRO A 11 16.95 -3.41 -5.45
C PRO A 11 18.29 -2.72 -5.14
N GLY A 12 19.15 -3.39 -4.36
CA GLY A 12 20.46 -2.88 -3.94
C GLY A 12 20.47 -1.99 -2.69
N ALA A 13 19.37 -1.88 -1.95
CA ALA A 13 19.29 -1.13 -0.68
C ALA A 13 18.90 -2.02 0.51
N MET A 14 19.16 -1.54 1.73
CA MET A 14 18.65 -2.18 2.95
C MET A 14 17.12 -1.98 3.06
N PRO A 15 16.39 -2.93 3.66
CA PRO A 15 14.96 -2.76 3.93
C PRO A 15 14.73 -1.49 4.74
N GLN A 16 13.89 -0.60 4.23
CA GLN A 16 13.49 0.62 4.93
C GLN A 16 12.02 0.50 5.32
N SER A 17 11.68 0.93 6.53
CA SER A 17 10.29 1.11 6.91
C SER A 17 9.71 2.31 6.16
N VAL A 18 8.60 2.08 5.46
CA VAL A 18 7.89 3.11 4.71
C VAL A 18 6.47 3.20 5.25
N ASP A 19 6.01 4.43 5.49
CA ASP A 19 4.60 4.68 5.85
C ASP A 19 3.72 4.38 4.63
N PHE A 20 2.70 3.56 4.82
CA PHE A 20 1.79 3.22 3.73
C PHE A 20 0.96 4.41 3.24
N GLU A 21 0.78 5.46 4.03
CA GLU A 21 0.19 6.70 3.52
C GLU A 21 1.13 7.45 2.54
N ASP A 22 2.44 7.24 2.64
CA ASP A 22 3.41 7.79 1.70
C ASP A 22 3.57 6.90 0.45
N LEU A 23 3.58 5.58 0.65
CA LEU A 23 3.64 4.60 -0.43
C LEU A 23 2.38 4.67 -1.30
N PHE A 24 1.22 4.66 -0.65
CA PHE A 24 -0.11 4.75 -1.26
C PHE A 24 -0.68 6.17 -1.14
N ASP A 25 0.10 7.15 -1.60
CA ASP A 25 -0.34 8.55 -1.56
C ASP A 25 -1.65 8.79 -2.33
N LYS A 26 -2.29 9.93 -2.07
CA LYS A 26 -3.57 10.30 -2.72
C LYS A 26 -3.50 10.24 -4.26
N SER A 27 -2.34 10.51 -4.85
CA SER A 27 -2.17 10.46 -6.31
C SER A 27 -2.18 9.02 -6.82
N PHE A 28 -1.50 8.11 -6.12
CA PHE A 28 -1.54 6.69 -6.38
C PHE A 28 -2.96 6.14 -6.24
N MET A 29 -3.60 6.41 -5.09
CA MET A 29 -4.94 5.88 -4.79
C MET A 29 -5.97 6.30 -5.82
N ARG A 30 -6.00 7.59 -6.21
CA ARG A 30 -6.92 8.10 -7.23
C ARG A 30 -6.66 7.55 -8.63
N LYS A 31 -5.43 7.12 -8.92
CA LYS A 31 -5.04 6.63 -10.25
C LYS A 31 -5.26 5.13 -10.41
N TYR A 32 -4.99 4.35 -9.36
CA TYR A 32 -4.93 2.88 -9.44
C TYR A 32 -6.04 2.17 -8.68
N THR A 33 -6.84 2.88 -7.88
CA THR A 33 -7.92 2.32 -7.06
C THR A 33 -9.20 3.13 -7.19
N ASN A 34 -10.32 2.59 -6.70
CA ASN A 34 -11.59 3.32 -6.59
C ASN A 34 -11.70 4.22 -5.35
N TYR A 35 -10.62 4.38 -4.57
CA TYR A 35 -10.61 5.12 -3.31
C TYR A 35 -9.78 6.41 -3.39
N ARG A 36 -10.09 7.35 -2.48
CA ARG A 36 -9.43 8.67 -2.45
C ARG A 36 -8.10 8.68 -1.67
N ASN A 37 -7.93 7.75 -0.75
CA ASN A 37 -6.75 7.59 0.11
C ASN A 37 -6.69 6.15 0.65
N PHE A 38 -5.59 5.79 1.30
CA PHE A 38 -5.34 4.44 1.79
C PHE A 38 -6.24 4.08 2.98
N GLU A 39 -6.52 5.02 3.88
CA GLU A 39 -7.54 4.83 4.94
C GLU A 39 -8.89 4.35 4.41
N LYS A 40 -9.42 5.00 3.35
CA LYS A 40 -10.73 4.65 2.79
C LYS A 40 -10.72 3.32 2.06
N PHE A 41 -9.56 2.93 1.51
CA PHE A 41 -9.36 1.61 0.93
C PHE A 41 -9.49 0.53 2.02
N LEU A 42 -8.74 0.64 3.13
CA LEU A 42 -8.86 -0.32 4.24
C LEU A 42 -10.29 -0.39 4.82
N GLN A 43 -10.95 0.76 5.00
CA GLN A 43 -12.37 0.81 5.43
C GLN A 43 -13.30 0.12 4.43
N GLY A 44 -13.02 0.23 3.13
CA GLY A 44 -13.78 -0.40 2.06
C GLY A 44 -13.68 -1.93 2.06
N GLY A 45 -12.57 -2.47 2.55
CA GLY A 45 -12.37 -3.91 2.78
C GLY A 45 -13.16 -4.47 3.96
N LYS A 46 -13.73 -3.59 4.80
CA LYS A 46 -14.40 -3.95 6.07
C LYS A 46 -13.48 -4.74 7.03
N PHE A 47 -12.18 -4.48 6.94
CA PHE A 47 -11.21 -5.04 7.87
C PHE A 47 -11.32 -4.37 9.23
N HIS A 48 -11.10 -5.13 10.30
CA HIS A 48 -11.00 -4.58 11.65
C HIS A 48 -9.53 -4.27 11.97
N ILE A 49 -9.00 -3.18 11.39
CA ILE A 49 -7.62 -2.75 11.59
C ILE A 49 -7.61 -1.51 12.49
N THR A 50 -7.22 -1.71 13.74
CA THR A 50 -7.06 -0.66 14.77
C THR A 50 -5.60 -0.50 15.21
N SER A 51 -4.74 -1.45 14.83
CA SER A 51 -3.30 -1.46 15.14
C SER A 51 -2.47 -2.00 13.96
N GLN A 52 -1.14 -1.85 14.05
CA GLN A 52 -0.21 -2.50 13.11
C GLN A 52 -0.32 -4.03 13.20
N GLN A 53 -0.49 -4.57 14.40
CA GLN A 53 -0.64 -6.01 14.62
C GLN A 53 -1.90 -6.55 13.93
N ASP A 54 -3.03 -5.83 14.01
CA ASP A 54 -4.27 -6.24 13.34
C ASP A 54 -4.10 -6.31 11.81
N PHE A 55 -3.24 -5.45 11.25
CA PHE A 55 -2.90 -5.47 9.84
C PHE A 55 -1.99 -6.65 9.49
N GLU A 56 -0.99 -6.95 10.31
CA GLU A 56 -0.06 -8.08 10.11
C GLU A 56 -0.73 -9.45 10.31
N GLU A 57 -1.74 -9.52 11.17
CA GLU A 57 -2.55 -10.72 11.41
C GLU A 57 -3.66 -10.91 10.37
N LEU A 58 -3.94 -9.89 9.54
CA LEU A 58 -4.95 -9.99 8.50
C LEU A 58 -4.53 -11.07 7.47
N PRO A 59 -5.36 -12.09 7.21
CA PRO A 59 -5.04 -13.09 6.20
C PRO A 59 -4.86 -12.44 4.82
N GLU A 60 -3.73 -12.72 4.18
CA GLU A 60 -3.36 -12.13 2.88
C GLU A 60 -4.45 -12.32 1.82
N GLU A 61 -5.09 -13.50 1.78
CA GLU A 61 -6.20 -13.79 0.87
C GLU A 61 -7.38 -12.82 0.99
N GLN A 62 -7.63 -12.25 2.18
CA GLN A 62 -8.68 -11.25 2.36
C GLN A 62 -8.28 -9.92 1.72
N MET A 63 -7.00 -9.54 1.86
CA MET A 63 -6.47 -8.35 1.19
C MET A 63 -6.46 -8.54 -0.33
N ASP A 64 -6.02 -9.70 -0.83
CA ASP A 64 -6.03 -10.03 -2.25
C ASP A 64 -7.42 -9.89 -2.86
N LYS A 65 -8.44 -10.47 -2.21
CA LYS A 65 -9.84 -10.35 -2.65
C LYS A 65 -10.30 -8.89 -2.71
N HIS A 66 -9.88 -8.07 -1.75
CA HIS A 66 -10.23 -6.66 -1.72
C HIS A 66 -9.54 -5.88 -2.85
N VAL A 67 -8.25 -6.13 -3.07
CA VAL A 67 -7.43 -5.52 -4.12
C VAL A 67 -7.97 -5.87 -5.50
N ALA A 68 -8.18 -7.16 -5.78
CA ALA A 68 -8.73 -7.65 -7.04
C ALA A 68 -10.10 -7.06 -7.38
N LYS A 69 -10.91 -6.75 -6.36
CA LYS A 69 -12.25 -6.20 -6.54
C LYS A 69 -12.26 -4.68 -6.76
N THR A 70 -11.29 -3.94 -6.22
CA THR A 70 -11.38 -2.48 -6.07
C THR A 70 -10.26 -1.70 -6.73
N THR A 71 -9.31 -2.41 -7.34
CA THR A 71 -8.16 -1.87 -8.03
C THR A 71 -7.98 -2.57 -9.38
N ARG A 72 -6.91 -2.21 -10.10
CA ARG A 72 -6.53 -2.90 -11.34
C ARG A 72 -5.61 -4.12 -11.13
N PHE A 73 -5.12 -4.32 -9.90
CA PHE A 73 -4.16 -5.36 -9.57
C PHE A 73 -4.90 -6.64 -9.17
N SER A 74 -4.26 -7.78 -9.36
CA SER A 74 -4.82 -9.10 -9.05
C SER A 74 -4.57 -9.55 -7.61
N SER A 75 -3.56 -9.01 -6.94
CA SER A 75 -3.19 -9.33 -5.55
C SER A 75 -2.61 -8.12 -4.82
N TRP A 76 -2.58 -8.21 -3.49
CA TRP A 76 -1.94 -7.23 -2.62
C TRP A 76 -0.44 -7.11 -2.92
N GLY A 77 0.25 -8.22 -3.12
CA GLY A 77 1.65 -8.24 -3.51
C GLY A 77 1.91 -7.46 -4.80
N GLU A 78 1.12 -7.70 -5.86
CA GLU A 78 1.27 -6.98 -7.13
C GLU A 78 1.06 -5.46 -6.95
N MET A 79 0.07 -5.08 -6.13
CA MET A 79 -0.19 -3.68 -5.82
C MET A 79 0.97 -3.03 -5.05
N ILE A 80 1.59 -3.73 -4.09
CA ILE A 80 2.74 -3.27 -3.32
C ILE A 80 3.97 -3.12 -4.23
N ASP A 81 4.27 -4.11 -5.07
CA ASP A 81 5.40 -4.08 -5.99
C ASP A 81 5.31 -2.86 -6.90
N PHE A 82 4.15 -2.69 -7.54
CA PHE A 82 3.91 -1.56 -8.44
C PHE A 82 3.91 -0.21 -7.71
N ALA A 83 3.29 -0.13 -6.53
CA ALA A 83 3.31 1.09 -5.71
C ALA A 83 4.74 1.50 -5.36
N THR A 84 5.59 0.51 -5.11
CA THR A 84 6.94 0.81 -4.70
C THR A 84 7.85 1.22 -5.85
N ASP A 85 7.68 0.64 -7.03
CA ASP A 85 8.32 1.14 -8.24
C ASP A 85 7.97 2.61 -8.50
N VAL A 86 6.69 2.97 -8.35
CA VAL A 86 6.22 4.36 -8.47
C VAL A 86 6.85 5.25 -7.40
N TYR A 87 6.93 4.77 -6.16
CA TYR A 87 7.52 5.50 -5.06
C TYR A 87 9.02 5.75 -5.27
N ALA A 88 9.79 4.72 -5.65
CA ALA A 88 11.21 4.81 -5.95
C ALA A 88 11.49 5.87 -7.04
N GLN A 89 10.71 5.86 -8.11
CA GLN A 89 10.81 6.86 -9.18
C GLN A 89 10.53 8.29 -8.68
N LYS A 90 9.56 8.46 -7.76
CA LYS A 90 9.29 9.77 -7.14
C LYS A 90 10.45 10.23 -6.27
N GLN A 91 11.09 9.34 -5.51
CA GLN A 91 12.24 9.70 -4.68
C GLN A 91 13.44 10.11 -5.53
N ASN A 92 13.74 9.39 -6.61
CA ASN A 92 14.82 9.75 -7.53
C ASN A 92 14.61 11.14 -8.14
N LYS A 93 13.37 11.49 -8.52
CA LYS A 93 13.03 12.83 -9.03
C LYS A 93 13.11 13.94 -8.00
N LYS A 94 12.95 13.64 -6.71
CA LYS A 94 13.10 14.64 -5.63
C LYS A 94 14.56 14.98 -5.34
N MET A 95 15.48 14.07 -5.68
CA MET A 95 16.92 14.23 -5.45
C MET A 95 17.67 14.82 -6.66
N SER A 96 17.02 14.93 -7.83
CA SER A 96 17.54 15.58 -9.04
C SER A 96 17.11 17.04 -9.13
#